data_AF-Q647Z2-F1
#
_entry.id   AF-Q647Z2-F1
#
_cell.length_a   1.000
_cell.length_b   1.000
_cell.length_c   1.000
_cell.angle_alpha   90.00
_cell.angle_beta   90.00
_cell.angle_gamma   90.00
#
_symmetry.space_group_name_H-M   'P 1'
#
loop_
_entity.id
_entity.type
_entity.pdbx_description
1 polymer ?
#
loop_
_entity_poly.entity_id
_entity_poly.type
_entity_poly.pdbx_seq_one_letter_code
_entity_poly.pdbx_strand_id
1 'polypeptide(L)'
;MNQETIKEFLKPDLRKCIVFLVFILICFAGYTQSWVFSGKDIGSPKPPFFDLLAPFPFWIIWVFLLLPLALLSNLIVAIGGYNVDFIMRGPFWLFGIINLIYFYILSCLIIFVWNKFKFRTKK
;
A
#
# COMPACT_ATOMS: atom_id res chain seq x y z
N MET A 1 19.54 -3.79 15.83
CA MET A 1 18.59 -2.69 16.12
C MET A 1 18.06 -2.94 17.52
N ASN A 2 18.23 -1.98 18.45
CA ASN A 2 17.84 -2.18 19.84
C ASN A 2 16.31 -2.17 19.98
N GLN A 3 15.77 -2.84 20.99
CA GLN A 3 14.31 -2.92 21.19
C GLN A 3 13.65 -1.54 21.33
N GLU A 4 14.35 -0.59 21.93
CA GLU A 4 13.88 0.80 22.06
C GLU A 4 13.73 1.48 20.69
N THR A 5 14.67 1.23 19.77
CA THR A 5 14.61 1.76 18.40
C THR A 5 13.41 1.21 17.62
N ILE A 6 13.05 -0.07 17.83
CA ILE A 6 11.88 -0.68 17.21
C ILE A 6 10.60 -0.02 17.74
N LYS A 7 10.52 0.20 19.06
CA LYS A 7 9.36 0.86 19.69
C LYS A 7 9.20 2.29 19.18
N GLU A 8 10.28 3.06 19.06
CA GLU A 8 10.23 4.41 18.49
C GLU A 8 9.88 4.42 17.00
N PHE A 9 10.36 3.44 16.25
CA PHE A 9 10.04 3.27 14.83
C PHE A 9 8.54 3.04 14.63
N LEU A 10 7.94 2.13 15.41
CA LEU A 10 6.52 1.78 15.33
C LEU A 10 5.59 2.76 16.07
N LYS A 11 6.12 3.66 16.90
CA LYS A 11 5.30 4.64 17.62
C LYS A 11 4.58 5.56 16.62
N PRO A 12 3.25 5.71 16.72
CA PRO A 12 2.51 6.62 15.85
C PRO A 12 3.01 8.05 16.07
N ASP A 13 3.32 8.72 14.96
CA ASP A 13 3.72 10.12 14.92
C ASP A 13 2.87 10.80 13.85
N LEU A 14 2.57 12.09 14.04
CA LEU A 14 1.67 12.83 13.16
C LEU A 14 2.15 12.79 11.70
N ARG A 15 3.47 12.81 11.48
CA ARG A 15 4.06 12.68 10.14
C ARG A 15 3.80 11.30 9.52
N LYS A 16 3.94 10.22 10.30
CA LYS A 16 3.68 8.85 9.86
C LYS A 16 2.19 8.67 9.55
N CYS A 17 1.31 9.25 10.36
CA CYS A 17 -0.13 9.22 10.14
C CYS A 17 -0.54 9.96 8.85
N ILE A 18 0.06 11.12 8.56
CA ILE A 18 -0.21 11.84 7.30
C ILE A 18 0.22 11.02 6.10
N VAL A 19 1.45 10.48 6.09
CA VAL A 19 1.94 9.65 4.98
C VAL A 19 1.09 8.39 4.82
N PHE A 20 0.70 7.76 5.92
CA PHE A 20 -0.22 6.63 5.91
C PHE A 20 -1.57 6.99 5.28
N LEU A 21 -2.17 8.12 5.68
CA LEU A 21 -3.44 8.59 5.13
C LEU A 21 -3.35 8.86 3.62
N VAL A 22 -2.24 9.43 3.15
CA VAL A 22 -1.98 9.60 1.72
C VAL A 22 -1.97 8.25 0.99
N PHE A 23 -1.35 7.21 1.55
CA PHE A 23 -1.38 5.87 0.97
C PHE A 23 -2.77 5.26 0.92
N ILE A 24 -3.58 5.47 1.96
CA ILE A 24 -4.99 5.02 1.97
C ILE A 24 -5.79 5.71 0.87
N LEU A 25 -5.61 7.02 0.68
CA LEU A 25 -6.29 7.77 -0.39
C LEU A 25 -5.88 7.27 -1.78
N ILE A 26 -4.58 7.04 -1.99
CA ILE A 26 -4.07 6.45 -3.25
C ILE A 26 -4.65 5.06 -3.48
N CYS A 27 -4.70 4.22 -2.43
CA CYS A 27 -5.28 2.88 -2.51
C CYS A 27 -6.76 2.92 -2.88
N PHE A 28 -7.53 3.80 -2.24
CA PHE A 28 -8.94 3.99 -2.56
C PHE A 28 -9.14 4.45 -4.01
N ALA A 29 -8.38 5.47 -4.44
CA ALA A 29 -8.47 5.98 -5.79
C ALA A 29 -8.06 4.94 -6.84
N GLY A 30 -6.99 4.19 -6.61
CA GLY A 30 -6.55 3.09 -7.46
C GLY A 30 -7.58 1.96 -7.53
N TYR A 31 -8.20 1.61 -6.41
CA TYR A 31 -9.29 0.62 -6.38
C TYR A 31 -10.50 1.10 -7.21
N THR A 32 -10.95 2.34 -7.03
CA THR A 32 -12.04 2.94 -7.81
C THR A 32 -11.72 2.93 -9.31
N GLN A 33 -10.49 3.25 -9.70
CA GLN A 33 -10.07 3.22 -11.10
C GLN A 33 -9.97 1.82 -11.68
N SER A 34 -9.79 0.79 -10.83
CA SER A 34 -9.78 -0.61 -11.27
C SER A 34 -11.12 -1.05 -11.86
N TRP A 35 -12.21 -0.33 -11.58
CA TRP A 35 -13.52 -0.57 -12.19
C TRP A 35 -13.49 -0.53 -13.72
N VAL A 36 -12.61 0.26 -14.34
CA VAL A 36 -12.47 0.30 -15.81
C VAL A 36 -12.11 -1.06 -16.39
N PHE A 37 -11.34 -1.86 -15.66
CA PHE A 37 -10.82 -3.13 -16.15
C PHE A 37 -11.72 -4.33 -15.84
N SER A 38 -12.53 -4.26 -14.79
CA SER A 38 -13.30 -5.41 -14.30
C SER A 38 -14.80 -5.14 -14.20
N GLY A 39 -15.18 -3.95 -13.72
CA GLY A 39 -16.57 -3.60 -13.47
C GLY A 39 -17.31 -3.14 -14.72
N LYS A 40 -16.61 -2.46 -15.64
CA LYS A 40 -17.19 -1.95 -16.89
C LYS A 40 -17.71 -3.09 -17.80
N ASP A 41 -16.92 -4.15 -17.95
CA ASP A 41 -17.22 -5.24 -18.88
C ASP A 41 -18.37 -6.14 -18.41
N ILE A 42 -18.61 -6.19 -17.09
CA ILE A 42 -19.71 -6.95 -16.47
C ILE A 42 -20.96 -6.08 -16.21
N GLY A 43 -20.98 -4.83 -16.68
CA GLY A 43 -22.12 -3.91 -16.53
C GLY A 43 -22.34 -3.42 -15.09
N SER A 44 -21.33 -3.47 -14.23
CA SER A 44 -21.41 -3.00 -12.84
C SER A 44 -21.58 -1.47 -12.80
N PRO A 45 -22.40 -0.92 -11.89
CA PRO A 45 -22.57 0.53 -11.79
C PRO A 45 -21.23 1.22 -11.51
N LYS A 46 -21.08 2.40 -12.09
CA LYS A 46 -19.88 3.22 -11.94
C LYS A 46 -19.69 3.63 -10.48
N PRO A 47 -18.49 3.44 -9.90
CA PRO A 47 -18.25 3.78 -8.51
C PRO A 47 -18.27 5.30 -8.29
N PRO A 48 -18.59 5.76 -7.07
CA PRO A 48 -18.58 7.17 -6.73
C PRO A 48 -17.18 7.76 -6.89
N PHE A 49 -17.10 9.06 -7.22
CA PHE A 49 -15.86 9.81 -7.46
C PHE A 49 -15.01 9.37 -8.65
N PHE A 50 -15.45 8.38 -9.43
CA PHE A 50 -14.69 7.90 -10.59
C PHE A 50 -14.33 9.03 -11.56
N ASP A 51 -15.30 9.87 -11.95
CA ASP A 51 -15.07 10.95 -12.92
C ASP A 51 -14.09 12.01 -12.41
N LEU A 52 -14.11 12.27 -11.11
CA LEU A 52 -13.18 13.20 -10.47
C LEU A 52 -11.75 12.65 -10.47
N LEU A 53 -11.60 11.34 -10.28
CA LEU A 53 -10.31 10.67 -10.17
C LEU A 53 -9.74 10.26 -11.53
N ALA A 54 -10.58 10.06 -12.55
CA ALA A 54 -10.21 9.59 -13.88
C ALA A 54 -9.04 10.33 -14.55
N PRO A 55 -8.87 11.66 -14.40
CA PRO A 55 -7.74 12.38 -15.02
C PRO A 55 -6.37 12.03 -14.43
N PHE A 56 -6.31 11.46 -13.22
CA PHE A 56 -5.07 11.22 -12.50
C PHE A 56 -4.66 9.75 -12.59
N PRO A 57 -3.35 9.43 -12.68
CA PRO A 57 -2.88 8.04 -12.83
C PRO A 57 -2.80 7.29 -11.48
N PHE A 58 -3.79 7.41 -10.60
CA PHE A 58 -3.77 6.80 -9.26
C PHE A 58 -3.66 5.28 -9.29
N TRP A 59 -4.26 4.62 -10.28
CA TRP A 59 -4.17 3.18 -10.47
C TRP A 59 -2.73 2.72 -10.67
N ILE A 60 -1.98 3.38 -11.55
CA ILE A 60 -0.57 3.04 -11.81
C ILE A 60 0.26 3.30 -10.55
N ILE A 61 0.05 4.42 -9.87
CA ILE A 61 0.74 4.75 -8.62
C ILE A 61 0.46 3.68 -7.56
N TRP A 62 -0.79 3.26 -7.43
CA TRP A 62 -1.19 2.21 -6.50
C TRP A 62 -0.55 0.85 -6.85
N VAL A 63 -0.50 0.48 -8.13
CA VAL A 63 0.20 -0.74 -8.58
C VAL A 63 1.68 -0.71 -8.20
N PHE A 64 2.38 0.41 -8.40
CA PHE A 64 3.77 0.54 -7.98
C PHE A 64 3.93 0.49 -6.45
N LEU A 65 2.97 1.04 -5.70
CA LEU A 65 2.97 0.98 -4.24
C LEU A 65 2.83 -0.47 -3.74
N LEU A 66 2.08 -1.30 -4.45
CA LEU A 66 1.90 -2.72 -4.13
C LEU A 66 3.01 -3.62 -4.67
N LEU A 67 3.88 -3.12 -5.55
CA LEU A 67 4.90 -3.92 -6.22
C LEU A 67 5.77 -4.74 -5.25
N PRO A 68 6.29 -4.19 -4.12
CA PRO A 68 7.10 -4.99 -3.19
C PRO A 68 6.30 -6.14 -2.57
N LEU A 69 5.02 -5.92 -2.30
CA LEU A 69 4.13 -6.93 -1.74
C LEU A 69 3.76 -7.99 -2.79
N ALA A 70 3.61 -7.60 -4.06
CA ALA A 70 3.37 -8.51 -5.18
C ALA A 70 4.58 -9.41 -5.45
N LEU A 71 5.79 -8.87 -5.37
CA LEU A 71 7.02 -9.65 -5.50
C LEU A 71 7.15 -10.70 -4.38
N LEU A 72 6.81 -10.32 -3.14
CA LEU A 72 6.78 -11.24 -2.01
C LEU A 72 5.75 -12.37 -2.21
N SER A 73 4.54 -12.02 -2.67
CA SER A 73 3.49 -12.98 -3.01
C SER A 73 3.96 -13.96 -4.10
N ASN A 74 4.57 -13.48 -5.19
CA ASN A 74 5.11 -14.35 -6.24
C ASN A 74 6.21 -15.28 -5.73
N LEU A 75 7.06 -14.82 -4.80
CA LEU A 75 8.08 -15.66 -4.18
C LEU A 75 7.45 -16.78 -3.33
N ILE A 76 6.43 -16.45 -2.55
CA ILE A 76 5.68 -17.43 -1.74
C ILE A 76 5.04 -18.48 -2.66
N VAL A 77 4.44 -18.05 -3.76
CA VAL A 77 3.89 -18.95 -4.78
C VAL A 77 4.96 -19.84 -5.40
N ALA A 78 6.13 -19.30 -5.71
CA ALA A 78 7.23 -20.07 -6.30
C ALA A 78 7.74 -21.18 -5.39
N ILE A 79 7.71 -20.97 -4.07
CA ILE A 79 8.26 -21.91 -3.08
C ILE A 79 7.20 -22.92 -2.61
N GLY A 80 5.97 -22.48 -2.36
CA GLY A 80 4.93 -23.30 -1.74
C GLY A 80 3.69 -23.56 -2.61
N GLY A 81 3.68 -23.05 -3.84
CA GLY A 81 2.54 -23.14 -4.76
C GLY A 81 1.45 -22.11 -4.51
N TYR A 82 0.37 -22.18 -5.30
CA TYR A 82 -0.68 -21.14 -5.29
C TYR A 82 -1.54 -21.13 -4.03
N ASN A 83 -1.66 -22.27 -3.33
CA ASN A 83 -2.56 -22.42 -2.18
C ASN A 83 -2.03 -21.77 -0.89
N VAL A 84 -0.77 -21.33 -0.88
CA VAL A 84 -0.13 -20.71 0.29
C VAL A 84 -0.07 -19.18 0.21
N ASP A 85 -0.42 -18.58 -0.94
CA ASP A 85 -0.40 -17.13 -1.09
C ASP A 85 -1.70 -16.48 -0.58
N PHE A 86 -1.71 -16.20 0.71
CA PHE A 86 -2.77 -15.44 1.35
C PHE A 86 -2.62 -13.92 1.17
N ILE A 87 -1.49 -13.45 0.64
CA ILE A 87 -1.16 -12.02 0.61
C ILE A 87 -1.92 -11.32 -0.49
N MET A 88 -1.84 -11.80 -1.73
CA MET A 88 -2.51 -11.19 -2.89
C MET A 88 -3.74 -11.98 -3.35
N ARG A 89 -3.78 -13.29 -3.09
CA ARG A 89 -4.81 -14.21 -3.59
C ARG A 89 -5.74 -14.74 -2.49
N GLY A 90 -5.53 -14.29 -1.26
CA GLY A 90 -6.36 -14.65 -0.13
C GLY A 90 -7.74 -13.96 -0.15
N PRO A 91 -8.55 -14.20 0.89
CA PRO A 91 -9.83 -13.52 1.07
C PRO A 91 -9.68 -11.99 1.07
N PHE A 92 -10.65 -11.28 0.49
CA PHE A 92 -10.63 -9.82 0.37
C PHE A 92 -10.37 -9.08 1.70
N TRP A 93 -10.96 -9.56 2.80
CA TRP A 93 -10.77 -8.96 4.12
C TRP A 93 -9.32 -9.08 4.63
N LEU A 94 -8.68 -10.23 4.37
CA LEU A 94 -7.30 -10.49 4.75
C LEU A 94 -6.34 -9.62 3.93
N PHE A 95 -6.58 -9.52 2.61
CA PHE A 95 -5.86 -8.59 1.73
C PHE A 95 -5.93 -7.16 2.28
N GLY A 96 -7.12 -6.69 2.69
CA GLY A 96 -7.31 -5.37 3.29
C GLY A 96 -6.46 -5.17 4.56
N ILE A 97 -6.47 -6.14 5.48
CA ILE A 97 -5.67 -6.07 6.72
C ILE A 97 -4.17 -6.04 6.42
N ILE A 98 -3.69 -6.89 5.52
CA ILE A 98 -2.26 -6.94 5.16
C ILE A 98 -1.84 -5.62 4.51
N ASN A 99 -2.67 -5.05 3.64
CA ASN A 99 -2.42 -3.75 3.03
C ASN A 99 -2.34 -2.61 4.06
N LEU A 100 -3.25 -2.60 5.05
CA LEU A 100 -3.22 -1.62 6.14
C LEU A 100 -1.92 -1.71 6.94
N ILE A 101 -1.53 -2.92 7.33
CA ILE A 101 -0.26 -3.16 8.05
C ILE A 101 0.92 -2.72 7.19
N TYR A 102 0.92 -3.10 5.90
CA TYR A 102 1.96 -2.76 4.95
C TYR A 102 2.14 -1.25 4.79
N PHE A 103 1.05 -0.50 4.54
CA PHE A 103 1.13 0.95 4.39
C PHE A 103 1.56 1.66 5.67
N TYR A 104 1.21 1.13 6.85
CA TYR A 104 1.70 1.68 8.11
C TYR A 104 3.21 1.46 8.28
N ILE A 105 3.70 0.26 7.96
CA ILE A 105 5.14 -0.02 8.01
C ILE A 105 5.89 0.84 6.98
N LEU A 106 5.32 1.00 5.78
CA LEU A 106 5.88 1.83 4.72
C LEU A 106 5.94 3.31 5.12
N SER A 107 4.90 3.83 5.78
CA SER A 107 4.92 5.21 6.29
C SER A 107 5.97 5.40 7.37
N CYS A 108 6.13 4.44 8.28
CA CYS A 108 7.21 4.43 9.28
C CYS A 108 8.59 4.44 8.59
N LEU A 109 8.77 3.62 7.56
CA LEU A 109 10.02 3.49 6.82
C LEU A 109 10.38 4.80 6.10
N ILE A 110 9.42 5.43 5.44
CA ILE A 110 9.64 6.71 4.75
C ILE A 110 10.08 7.79 5.74
N ILE A 111 9.41 7.93 6.88
CA ILE A 111 9.79 8.93 7.88
C ILE A 111 11.15 8.62 8.48
N PHE A 112 11.46 7.35 8.73
CA PHE A 112 12.78 6.94 9.22
C PHE A 112 13.90 7.28 8.24
N VAL A 113 13.71 6.93 6.96
CA VAL A 113 14.66 7.24 5.88
C VAL A 113 14.80 8.75 5.71
N TRP A 114 13.69 9.49 5.70
CA TRP A 114 13.68 10.95 5.62
C TRP A 114 14.47 11.60 6.75
N ASN A 115 14.24 11.17 7.99
CA ASN A 115 14.99 11.66 9.15
C ASN A 115 16.48 11.34 9.00
N LYS A 116 16.84 10.12 8.60
CA LYS A 116 18.23 9.70 8.40
C LYS A 116 18.94 10.54 7.33
N PHE A 117 18.27 10.83 6.20
CA PHE A 117 18.83 11.69 5.15
C PHE A 117 18.98 13.14 5.61
N LYS A 118 18.01 13.69 6.33
CA LYS A 118 18.06 15.06 6.88
C LYS A 118 19.21 15.24 7.88
N PHE A 119 19.54 14.22 8.65
CA PHE A 119 20.70 14.25 9.55
C PHE A 119 22.04 14.17 8.80
N ARG A 120 22.08 13.54 7.62
CA ARG A 120 23.29 13.38 6.81
C ARG A 120 23.67 14.65 6.04
N THR A 121 22.70 15.50 5.69
CA THR A 121 22.94 16.78 5.00
C THR A 121 23.26 17.95 5.93
N LYS A 122 23.14 17.77 7.26
CA LYS A 122 23.50 18.77 8.27
C LYS A 122 24.91 18.59 8.87
N LYS A 123 25.65 17.56 8.42
CA LYS A 123 27.08 17.40 8.68
C LYS A 123 27.86 17.83 7.44
#